data_AF-A0A958TPR4-F1
#
_entry.id   AF-A0A958TPR4-F1
#
_cell.length_a   1.000
_cell.length_b   1.000
_cell.length_c   1.000
_cell.angle_alpha   90.00
_cell.angle_beta   90.00
_cell.angle_gamma   90.00
#
_symmetry.space_group_name_H-M   'P 1'
#
loop_
_entity.id
_entity.type
_entity.pdbx_description
1 polymer ?
#
loop_
_entity_poly.entity_id
_entity_poly.type
_entity_poly.pdbx_seq_one_letter_code
_entity_poly.pdbx_strand_id
1 'polypeptide(L)'
;KIENLGDHINSPRRETFPFVSKDNVLYFSSDRVGGVGGLDIYQCKINADNSISEPVLLSKPINSKQDDFCYVLNENGKEGYLTSNRSGGKGEDDIYYFVKE
;
A
#
# COMPACT_ATOMS: atom_id res chain seq x y z
N LYS A 1 -5.10 -9.03 -22.08
CA LYS A 1 -4.10 -8.03 -22.52
C LYS A 1 -3.44 -7.47 -21.26
N ILE A 2 -2.13 -7.21 -21.27
CA ILE A 2 -1.43 -6.58 -20.15
C ILE A 2 -1.26 -5.10 -20.51
N GLU A 3 -1.58 -4.20 -19.58
CA GLU A 3 -1.52 -2.75 -19.79
C GLU A 3 -0.80 -2.07 -18.62
N ASN A 4 0.04 -1.09 -18.93
CA ASN A 4 0.67 -0.24 -17.93
C ASN A 4 -0.38 0.78 -17.43
N LEU A 5 -0.48 0.98 -16.12
CA LEU A 5 -1.47 1.88 -15.50
C LEU A 5 -1.16 3.38 -15.67
N GLY A 6 -0.27 3.78 -16.60
CA GLY A 6 0.03 5.18 -16.89
C GLY A 6 0.74 5.93 -15.78
N ASP A 7 0.95 7.22 -15.98
CA ASP A 7 1.66 8.15 -15.09
C ASP A 7 0.82 8.67 -13.91
N HIS A 8 -0.49 8.48 -13.95
CA HIS A 8 -1.37 8.76 -12.80
C HIS A 8 -1.15 7.78 -11.64
N ILE A 9 -0.83 6.51 -11.93
CA ILE A 9 -0.49 5.50 -10.91
C ILE A 9 1.02 5.31 -10.80
N ASN A 10 1.71 5.06 -11.91
CA ASN A 10 3.15 4.80 -11.90
C ASN A 10 3.93 6.11 -11.80
N SER A 11 5.08 6.07 -11.15
CA SER A 11 5.98 7.21 -11.05
C SER A 11 7.38 6.82 -11.52
N PRO A 12 8.34 7.76 -11.55
CA PRO A 12 9.75 7.42 -11.77
C PRO A 12 10.38 6.62 -10.62
N ARG A 13 9.61 6.28 -9.58
CA ARG A 13 10.02 5.58 -8.36
C ARG A 13 9.52 4.13 -8.42
N ARG A 14 9.64 3.39 -7.32
CA ARG A 14 9.18 2.00 -7.24
C ARG A 14 7.67 2.00 -7.00
N GLU A 15 6.95 1.15 -7.72
CA GLU A 15 5.58 0.73 -7.41
C GLU A 15 5.57 -0.79 -7.33
N THR A 16 5.38 -1.32 -6.13
CA THR A 16 5.57 -2.74 -5.84
C THR A 16 4.48 -3.27 -4.91
N PHE A 17 4.38 -4.60 -4.84
CA PHE A 17 3.43 -5.33 -4.01
C PHE A 17 1.96 -4.90 -4.19
N PRO A 18 1.43 -4.89 -5.44
CA PRO A 18 0.04 -4.52 -5.66
C PRO A 18 -0.92 -5.55 -5.06
N PHE A 19 -1.99 -5.07 -4.44
CA PHE A 19 -3.08 -5.86 -3.85
C PHE A 19 -4.41 -5.17 -4.11
N VAL A 20 -5.45 -5.90 -4.52
CA VAL A 20 -6.80 -5.33 -4.66
C VAL A 20 -7.69 -5.94 -3.58
N SER A 21 -8.32 -5.09 -2.77
CA SER A 21 -9.28 -5.54 -1.77
C SER A 21 -10.64 -5.87 -2.38
N LYS A 22 -11.48 -6.53 -1.59
CA LYS A 22 -12.87 -6.85 -1.93
C LYS A 22 -13.71 -5.62 -2.28
N ASP A 23 -13.35 -4.46 -1.73
CA ASP A 23 -14.07 -3.19 -1.95
C ASP A 23 -13.56 -2.42 -3.18
N ASN A 24 -12.86 -3.08 -4.10
CA ASN A 24 -12.28 -2.48 -5.31
C ASN A 24 -11.33 -1.32 -4.99
N VAL A 25 -10.46 -1.52 -4.00
CA VAL A 25 -9.38 -0.59 -3.69
C VAL A 25 -8.06 -1.25 -4.03
N LEU A 26 -7.31 -0.65 -4.94
CA LEU A 26 -5.93 -1.02 -5.23
C LEU A 26 -5.02 -0.44 -4.14
N TYR A 27 -4.20 -1.28 -3.56
CA TYR A 27 -3.11 -0.93 -2.65
C TYR A 27 -1.79 -1.28 -3.31
N PHE A 28 -0.76 -0.49 -3.05
CA PHE A 28 0.60 -0.78 -3.47
C PHE A 28 1.58 0.01 -2.62
N SER A 29 2.84 -0.39 -2.62
CA SER A 29 3.91 0.35 -1.94
C SER A 29 4.79 1.11 -2.91
N SER A 30 5.23 2.30 -2.49
CA SER A 30 6.04 3.18 -3.33
C SER A 30 6.96 4.07 -2.52
N ASP A 31 8.14 4.36 -3.08
CA ASP A 31 9.08 5.38 -2.58
C ASP A 31 8.95 6.70 -3.37
N ARG A 32 7.70 7.03 -3.76
CA ARG A 32 7.36 8.30 -4.41
C ARG A 32 7.58 9.50 -3.48
N VAL A 33 7.82 10.64 -4.11
CA VAL A 33 8.01 11.91 -3.37
C VAL A 33 6.75 12.24 -2.58
N GLY A 34 6.91 12.65 -1.32
CA GLY A 34 5.81 13.01 -0.42
C GLY A 34 5.32 11.87 0.47
N GLY A 35 5.96 10.71 0.43
CA GLY A 35 5.78 9.62 1.40
C GLY A 35 6.27 9.96 2.83
N VAL A 36 6.07 9.04 3.77
CA VAL A 36 6.49 9.18 5.17
C VAL A 36 7.87 8.57 5.41
N GLY A 37 8.14 7.43 4.76
CA GLY A 37 9.31 6.59 4.99
C GLY A 37 10.11 6.33 3.71
N GLY A 38 10.58 5.09 3.55
CA GLY A 38 11.24 4.64 2.33
C GLY A 38 10.20 4.14 1.33
N LEU A 39 9.68 2.93 1.53
CA LEU A 39 8.44 2.46 0.90
C LEU A 39 7.25 2.80 1.78
N ASP A 40 6.22 3.42 1.18
CA ASP A 40 4.96 3.69 1.85
C ASP A 40 3.79 3.05 1.10
N ILE A 41 2.75 2.65 1.83
CA ILE A 41 1.52 2.06 1.30
C ILE A 41 0.57 3.17 0.86
N TYR A 42 0.17 3.11 -0.41
CA TYR A 42 -0.83 3.97 -1.03
C TYR A 42 -2.10 3.16 -1.35
N GLN A 43 -3.21 3.86 -1.48
CA GLN A 43 -4.47 3.31 -1.97
C GLN A 43 -5.05 4.12 -3.13
N CYS A 44 -5.75 3.44 -4.04
CA CYS A 44 -6.55 4.02 -5.10
C CYS A 44 -7.89 3.32 -5.17
N LYS A 45 -8.98 4.07 -5.32
CA LYS A 45 -10.29 3.50 -5.60
C LYS A 45 -10.40 3.14 -7.07
N ILE A 46 -10.84 1.92 -7.37
CA ILE A 46 -11.24 1.49 -8.70
C ILE A 46 -12.75 1.75 -8.82
N ASN A 47 -13.13 2.65 -9.72
CA ASN A 47 -14.52 3.03 -9.95
C ASN A 47 -15.23 2.01 -10.85
N ALA A 48 -16.56 2.10 -10.93
CA ALA A 48 -17.38 1.17 -11.71
C ALA A 48 -17.09 1.20 -13.23
N ASP A 49 -16.53 2.30 -13.74
CA ASP A 49 -16.09 2.46 -15.12
C ASP A 49 -14.64 2.01 -15.35
N ASN A 50 -14.02 1.37 -14.36
CA ASN A 50 -12.60 0.98 -14.29
C ASN A 50 -11.60 2.15 -14.25
N SER A 51 -12.05 3.40 -14.10
CA SER A 51 -11.12 4.49 -13.78
C SER A 51 -10.54 4.30 -12.39
N ILE A 52 -9.26 4.63 -12.21
CA ILE A 52 -8.55 4.51 -10.94
C ILE A 52 -8.32 5.92 -10.39
N SER A 53 -8.64 6.14 -9.12
CA SER A 53 -8.39 7.43 -8.47
C SER A 53 -6.90 7.68 -8.26
N GLU A 54 -6.56 8.96 -8.03
CA GLU A 54 -5.22 9.33 -7.61
C GLU A 54 -4.75 8.53 -6.37
N PRO A 55 -3.47 8.15 -6.29
CA PRO A 55 -2.89 7.48 -5.14
C PRO A 55 -2.95 8.33 -3.87
N VAL A 56 -3.57 7.78 -2.83
CA VAL A 56 -3.66 8.39 -1.50
C VAL A 56 -2.81 7.62 -0.52
N LEU A 57 -1.88 8.31 0.14
CA LEU A 57 -1.02 7.75 1.18
C LEU A 57 -1.86 7.31 2.39
N LEU A 58 -1.70 6.07 2.86
CA LEU A 58 -2.36 5.63 4.09
C LEU A 58 -1.75 6.32 5.32
N SER A 59 -2.60 6.68 6.27
CA SER A 59 -2.17 7.31 7.51
C SER A 59 -1.46 6.34 8.45
N LYS A 60 -0.80 6.90 9.47
CA LYS A 60 -0.36 6.13 10.64
C LYS A 60 -1.57 5.38 11.26
N PRO A 61 -1.34 4.19 11.84
CA PRO A 61 -0.05 3.52 12.06
C PRO A 61 0.41 2.60 10.92
N ILE A 62 -0.28 2.63 9.77
CA ILE A 62 0.07 1.76 8.63
C ILE A 62 1.43 2.13 8.08
N ASN A 63 1.61 3.39 7.66
CA ASN A 63 2.90 3.92 7.26
C ASN A 63 3.68 4.48 8.46
N SER A 64 4.96 4.16 8.50
CA SER A 64 5.94 4.49 9.52
C SER A 64 7.03 5.39 8.90
N LYS A 65 8.16 5.56 9.60
CA LYS A 65 9.33 6.29 9.03
C LYS A 65 10.29 5.34 8.30
N GLN A 66 9.89 4.08 8.12
CA GLN A 66 10.67 2.96 7.61
C GLN A 66 10.04 2.45 6.30
N ASP A 67 10.46 1.29 5.80
CA ASP A 67 9.78 0.64 4.68
C ASP A 67 8.54 -0.08 5.19
N ASP A 68 7.41 0.15 4.52
CA ASP A 68 6.11 -0.46 4.78
C ASP A 68 5.51 -1.00 3.47
N PHE A 69 5.30 -2.31 3.43
CA PHE A 69 4.95 -3.00 2.19
C PHE A 69 4.21 -4.31 2.37
N CYS A 70 3.86 -4.99 1.27
CA CYS A 70 3.07 -6.22 1.29
C CYS A 70 1.75 -6.10 2.08
N TYR A 71 1.06 -4.96 1.96
CA TYR A 71 -0.21 -4.73 2.64
C TYR A 71 -1.30 -5.64 2.07
N VAL A 72 -1.93 -6.42 2.96
CA VAL A 72 -3.04 -7.31 2.62
C VAL A 72 -4.15 -7.19 3.66
N LEU A 73 -5.39 -7.36 3.21
CA LEU A 73 -6.57 -7.41 4.06
C LEU A 73 -7.19 -8.81 4.03
N ASN A 74 -7.78 -9.21 5.15
CA ASN A 74 -8.63 -10.38 5.21
C ASN A 74 -9.97 -10.14 4.46
N GLU A 75 -10.80 -11.18 4.37
CA GLU A 75 -12.06 -11.12 3.61
C GLU A 75 -13.09 -10.11 4.16
N ASN A 76 -12.99 -9.77 5.44
CA ASN A 76 -13.90 -8.82 6.08
C ASN A 76 -13.41 -7.36 5.94
N GLY A 77 -12.19 -7.14 5.47
CA GLY A 77 -11.61 -5.82 5.24
C GLY A 77 -11.26 -5.04 6.51
N LYS A 78 -11.40 -5.65 7.69
CA LYS A 78 -11.18 -5.02 9.01
C LYS A 78 -9.86 -5.41 9.65
N GLU A 79 -9.23 -6.48 9.19
CA GLU A 79 -7.94 -6.92 9.73
C GLU A 79 -7.01 -7.24 8.58
N GLY A 80 -5.71 -7.20 8.85
CA GLY A 80 -4.74 -7.41 7.79
C GLY A 80 -3.33 -7.57 8.29
N TYR A 81 -2.44 -7.68 7.31
CA TYR A 81 -1.01 -7.81 7.54
C TYR A 81 -0.25 -6.84 6.64
N LEU A 82 0.92 -6.42 7.12
CA LEU A 82 1.92 -5.75 6.30
C LEU A 82 3.32 -6.20 6.74
N THR A 83 4.27 -6.06 5.86
CA THR A 83 5.70 -6.21 6.16
C THR A 83 6.31 -4.84 6.43
N SER A 84 7.20 -4.76 7.41
CA SER A 84 7.88 -3.51 7.74
C SER A 84 9.21 -3.76 8.44
N ASN A 85 10.16 -2.85 8.24
CA ASN A 85 11.39 -2.77 9.05
C ASN A 85 11.33 -1.68 10.12
N ARG A 86 10.12 -1.34 10.58
CA ARG A 86 9.87 -0.41 11.69
C ARG A 86 10.61 -0.82 12.96
N SER A 87 11.00 0.18 13.74
CA SER A 87 11.69 -0.03 15.03
C SER A 87 10.88 -0.91 15.98
N GLY A 88 11.56 -1.84 16.68
CA GLY A 88 10.93 -2.75 17.64
C GLY A 88 10.59 -4.13 17.07
N GLY A 89 10.88 -4.37 15.79
CA GLY A 89 10.84 -5.69 15.15
C GLY A 89 12.02 -6.60 15.52
N LYS A 90 12.14 -7.72 14.78
CA LYS A 90 13.18 -8.74 14.86
C LYS A 90 13.88 -8.92 13.51
N GLY A 91 14.93 -8.13 13.30
CA GLY A 91 15.74 -8.18 12.08
C GLY A 91 15.40 -7.01 11.18
N GLU A 92 15.37 -7.25 9.87
CA GLU A 92 15.02 -6.23 8.87
C GLU A 92 13.51 -6.25 8.63
N ASP A 93 12.99 -7.16 7.83
CA ASP A 93 11.58 -7.15 7.40
C ASP A 93 10.71 -8.10 8.23
N ASP A 94 9.86 -7.55 9.11
CA ASP A 94 8.93 -8.31 9.95
C ASP A 94 7.48 -8.19 9.46
N ILE A 95 6.66 -9.21 9.76
CA ILE A 95 5.24 -9.20 9.47
C ILE A 95 4.45 -8.69 10.68
N TYR A 96 3.63 -7.68 10.47
CA TYR A 96 2.77 -7.05 11.47
C TYR A 96 1.30 -7.32 11.16
N TYR A 97 0.53 -7.60 12.21
CA TYR A 97 -0.93 -7.67 12.17
C TYR A 97 -1.54 -6.33 12.58
N PHE A 98 -2.66 -5.95 11.97
CA PHE A 98 -3.44 -4.77 12.38
C PHE A 98 -4.95 -4.99 12.27
N VAL A 99 -5.69 -4.17 13.00
CA VAL A 99 -7.15 -4.01 12.88
C VAL A 99 -7.43 -2.57 12.40
N LYS A 100 -8.27 -2.40 11.39
CA LYS A 100 -8.78 -1.09 10.96
C LYS A 100 -9.93 -0.69 11.88
N GLU A 101 -9.86 0.53 12.38
CA GLU A 101 -10.97 1.16 13.12
C GLU A 101 -12.21 1.35 12.22
#